data_AF-A0A529JZN4-F1
#
_entry.id   AF-A0A529JZN4-F1
#
_cell.length_a   1.000
_cell.length_b   1.000
_cell.length_c   1.000
_cell.angle_alpha   90.00
_cell.angle_beta   90.00
_cell.angle_gamma   90.00
#
_symmetry.space_group_name_H-M   'P 1'
#
loop_
_entity.id
_entity.type
_entity.pdbx_description
1 polymer ?
#
loop_
_entity_poly.entity_id
_entity_poly.type
_entity_poly.pdbx_seq_one_letter_code
_entity_poly.pdbx_strand_id
1 'polypeptide(L)' 'TYTQVIDLIAGLGKRARIAGFDLVELYPPADIDGLSALTAARLLVNVIGTIVRQV' A
#
# COMPACT_ATOMS: atom_id res chain seq x y z
N THR A 1 -5.84 -5.78 9.13
CA THR A 1 -6.75 -4.68 8.76
C THR A 1 -6.01 -3.66 7.91
N TYR A 2 -6.72 -2.72 7.28
CA TYR A 2 -6.09 -1.64 6.49
C TYR A 2 -5.02 -0.88 7.29
N THR A 3 -5.35 -0.45 8.53
CA THR A 3 -4.44 0.33 9.37
C THR A 3 -3.18 -0.44 9.75
N GLN A 4 -3.29 -1.73 10.07
CA GLN A 4 -2.14 -2.58 10.35
C GLN A 4 -1.15 -2.66 9.17
N VAL A 5 -1.64 -2.67 7.92
CA VAL A 5 -0.78 -2.66 6.73
C VAL A 5 -0.08 -1.30 6.59
N ILE A 6 -0.77 -0.19 6.86
CA ILE A 6 -0.14 1.14 6.87
C ILE A 6 0.98 1.22 7.93
N ASP A 7 0.76 0.68 9.12
CA ASP A 7 1.77 0.65 10.18
C ASP A 7 2.99 -0.17 9.77
N LEU A 8 2.80 -1.30 9.06
CA LEU A 8 3.90 -2.10 8.52
C LEU A 8 4.70 -1.34 7.45
N ILE A 9 4.02 -0.66 6.51
CA ILE A 9 4.68 0.16 5.48
C ILE A 9 5.51 1.27 6.14
N ALA A 10 4.92 2.00 7.08
CA ALA A 10 5.60 3.07 7.80
C ALA A 10 6.77 2.54 8.66
N GLY A 11 6.59 1.39 9.31
CA GLY A 11 7.62 0.71 10.08
C GLY A 11 8.80 0.27 9.22
N LEU A 12 8.53 -0.35 8.06
CA LEU A 12 9.55 -0.75 7.09
C LEU A 12 10.34 0.45 6.57
N GLY A 13 9.65 1.55 6.25
CA GLY A 13 10.26 2.78 5.77
C GLY A 13 11.30 3.39 6.72
N LYS A 14 11.19 3.12 8.03
CA LYS A 14 12.14 3.56 9.06
C LYS A 14 13.34 2.61 9.27
N ARG A 15 13.28 1.39 8.71
CA ARG A 15 14.25 0.33 9.00
C ARG A 15 15.10 -0.04 7.78
N ALA A 16 14.55 0.11 6.56
CA ALA A 16 15.23 -0.23 5.33
C ALA A 16 14.73 0.61 4.16
N ARG A 17 15.56 0.73 3.11
CA ARG A 17 15.16 1.32 1.84
C ARG A 17 14.21 0.37 1.10
N ILE A 18 13.06 0.88 0.67
CA ILE A 18 12.10 0.13 -0.13
C ILE A 18 12.54 0.24 -1.59
N ALA A 19 12.98 -0.87 -2.18
CA ALA A 19 13.45 -0.91 -3.57
C ALA A 19 12.31 -0.99 -4.59
N GLY A 20 11.15 -1.52 -4.19
CA GLY A 20 9.98 -1.70 -5.02
C GLY A 20 8.79 -2.22 -4.22
N PHE A 21 7.61 -2.18 -4.82
CA PHE A 21 6.36 -2.67 -4.25
C PHE A 21 5.47 -3.19 -5.38
N ASP A 22 4.78 -4.28 -5.11
CA ASP A 22 3.86 -4.93 -6.05
C ASP A 22 2.50 -5.15 -5.37
N LEU A 23 1.42 -5.03 -6.16
CA LEU A 23 0.04 -5.23 -5.72
C LEU A 23 -0.65 -6.16 -6.72
N VAL A 24 -0.77 -7.41 -6.33
CA VAL A 24 -1.33 -8.51 -7.13
C VAL A 24 -2.63 -9.03 -6.52
N GLU A 25 -3.30 -9.93 -7.24
CA GLU A 25 -4.56 -10.57 -6.83
C GLU A 25 -5.75 -9.61 -6.65
N LEU A 26 -5.65 -8.38 -7.16
CA LEU A 26 -6.82 -7.52 -7.30
C LEU A 26 -7.71 -8.08 -8.40
N TYR A 27 -8.97 -8.40 -8.07
CA TYR A 27 -9.94 -8.93 -9.01
C TYR A 27 -11.15 -8.00 -9.16
N PRO A 28 -11.10 -7.02 -10.09
CA PRO A 28 -12.14 -6.00 -10.24
C PRO A 28 -13.57 -6.52 -10.43
N PRO A 29 -13.83 -7.63 -11.15
CA PRO A 29 -15.21 -8.12 -11.31
C PRO A 29 -15.92 -8.51 -10.01
N ALA A 30 -15.18 -8.86 -8.94
CA ALA A 30 -15.77 -9.13 -7.62
C ALA A 30 -15.87 -7.87 -6.74
N ASP A 31 -15.29 -6.75 -7.16
CA ASP A 31 -15.29 -5.50 -6.40
C ASP A 31 -16.46 -4.60 -6.80
N ILE A 32 -17.68 -5.08 -6.55
CA ILE A 32 -18.94 -4.46 -7.01
C ILE A 32 -19.04 -2.99 -6.60
N ASP A 33 -18.61 -2.67 -5.37
CA ASP A 33 -18.67 -1.32 -4.80
C ASP A 33 -17.35 -0.53 -4.93
N GLY A 34 -16.33 -1.10 -5.59
CA GLY A 34 -15.03 -0.44 -5.75
C GLY A 34 -14.19 -0.32 -4.47
N LEU A 35 -14.59 -0.98 -3.37
CA LEU A 35 -13.92 -0.87 -2.07
C LEU A 35 -12.52 -1.48 -2.09
N SER A 36 -12.33 -2.57 -2.83
CA SER A 36 -11.04 -3.23 -3.00
C SER A 36 -10.08 -2.34 -3.80
N ALA A 37 -10.58 -1.73 -4.88
CA ALA A 37 -9.83 -0.78 -5.70
C ALA A 37 -9.45 0.48 -4.90
N LEU A 38 -10.38 1.04 -4.12
CA LEU A 38 -10.10 2.18 -3.24
C LEU A 38 -9.05 1.81 -2.18
N THR A 39 -9.17 0.63 -1.59
CA THR A 39 -8.20 0.14 -0.60
C THR A 39 -6.82 -0.06 -1.24
N ALA A 40 -6.74 -0.69 -2.40
CA ALA A 40 -5.51 -0.90 -3.17
C ALA A 40 -4.83 0.42 -3.54
N ALA A 41 -5.59 1.38 -4.07
CA ALA A 41 -5.08 2.72 -4.39
C ALA A 41 -4.53 3.44 -3.15
N ARG A 42 -5.24 3.34 -2.00
CA ARG A 42 -4.78 3.90 -0.72
C ARG A 42 -3.49 3.24 -0.23
N LEU A 43 -3.34 1.92 -0.37
CA LEU A 43 -2.08 1.24 -0.04
C LEU A 43 -0.95 1.73 -0.93
N LEU A 44 -1.17 1.81 -2.25
CA LEU A 44 -0.17 2.26 -3.21
C LEU A 44 0.34 3.68 -2.90
N VAL A 45 -0.55 4.64 -2.66
CA VAL A 45 -0.12 6.02 -2.35
C VAL A 45 0.58 6.13 -0.99
N ASN A 46 0.26 5.26 -0.02
CA ASN A 46 0.99 5.20 1.25
C ASN A 46 2.41 4.64 1.07
N VAL A 47 2.58 3.65 0.20
CA VAL A 47 3.91 3.12 -0.15
C VAL A 47 4.73 4.17 -0.88
N ILE A 48 4.18 4.78 -1.94
CA ILE A 48 4.84 5.87 -2.68
C ILE A 48 5.23 7.00 -1.72
N GLY A 49 4.29 7.44 -0.89
CA GLY A 49 4.53 8.46 0.12
C GLY A 49 5.66 8.08 1.08
N THR A 50 5.71 6.83 1.52
CA THR A 50 6.80 6.34 2.38
C THR A 50 8.13 6.37 1.65
N ILE A 51 8.19 5.88 0.41
CA ILE A 51 9.40 5.87 -0.43
C ILE A 51 9.96 7.29 -0.62
N VAL A 52 9.12 8.26 -1.02
CA VAL A 52 9.59 9.62 -1.29
C VAL A 52 10.06 10.37 -0.04
N ARG A 53 9.71 9.88 1.16
CA ARG A 53 10.14 10.44 2.45
C ARG A 53 11.29 9.68 3.10
N GLN A 54 11.83 8.65 2.46
CA GLN A 54 13.07 8.01 2.90
C GLN A 54 14.24 8.94 2.55
N VAL A 55 14.49 9.94 3.40
CA VAL A 55 15.66 10.83 3.35
C VAL A 55 16.80 10.30 4.20
#